data_AF-A0A833G4G1-F1
#
_entry.id   AF-A0A833G4G1-F1
#
_cell.length_a   1.000
_cell.length_b   1.000
_cell.length_c   1.000
_cell.angle_alpha   90.00
_cell.angle_beta   90.00
_cell.angle_gamma   90.00
#
_symmetry.space_group_name_H-M   'P 1'
#
loop_
_entity.id
_entity.type
_entity.pdbx_description
1 polymer ?
#
loop_
_entity_poly.entity_id
_entity_poly.type
_entity_poly.pdbx_seq_one_letter_code
_entity_poly.pdbx_strand_id
1 'polypeptide(L)'
;MSRQDANAAFALTSFLYGGNAAYIEDLYARYESDPTAVDAEWQAFFASLKDSAADVAKSARGASWKRPSWPQPARDELVSALDGQWGEVARTVGDKLKAKAQAVGVELAGADVQQATRDSVRALMLIRAYRIRGHFHANLDPLGLEAPKDHEELDPRSYGFTDADYDRRIFLDHVLGLEFATLREMVAILQRTYCQTLGVEFMHISDPAQKGWMQERVEGPDKEITFTREGKRAILNKLVEAEGFEKFLDVKYTGTKRFGLDGAESLIPALEQIIKRGGNLGVKEIVFGMAHRGRLNVLTQVMGKPHRALFHEFKGGSWTPDEVEGSGDVKYHLGASSDREFDGNKVHLSLTANPSHLEIVDPVVLGKVRAKQDQHGATPDDRTMVMPLLIHGDAAFAGQGVVAECFGLSALKGYRTGGSVHFIVNNQIGFTTYPRYSRSSPYPSDVAKMIEAPIFHANGDDPESVVFAAKVATEFRQKFQKPVVIDMFCYRRLGHNEGDGPAFTQPLMYK
;
A
#
# COMPACT_ATOMS: atom_id res chain seq x y z
N MET A 1 11.86 36.47 51.49
CA MET A 1 12.27 36.57 50.07
C MET A 1 11.04 36.33 49.24
N SER A 2 10.63 37.33 48.44
CA SER A 2 9.41 37.24 47.65
C SER A 2 9.64 36.33 46.43
N ARG A 3 8.60 35.70 45.87
CA ARG A 3 8.71 34.91 44.63
C ARG A 3 9.23 35.75 43.45
N GLN A 4 9.16 37.08 43.51
CA GLN A 4 9.70 37.97 42.47
C GLN A 4 11.23 37.98 42.43
N ASP A 5 11.90 37.97 43.59
CA ASP A 5 13.37 38.01 43.66
C ASP A 5 13.98 36.72 43.09
N ALA A 6 13.35 35.58 43.38
CA ALA A 6 13.75 34.28 42.84
C ALA A 6 13.51 34.18 41.33
N ASN A 7 12.39 34.73 40.82
CA ASN A 7 12.08 34.73 39.39
C ASN A 7 13.00 35.68 38.60
N ALA A 8 13.39 36.82 39.17
CA ALA A 8 14.35 37.75 38.57
C ALA A 8 15.75 37.12 38.53
N ALA A 9 16.19 36.48 39.62
CA ALA A 9 17.44 35.73 39.64
C ALA A 9 17.43 34.55 38.66
N PHE A 10 16.30 33.86 38.51
CA PHE A 10 16.14 32.78 37.54
C PHE A 10 16.18 33.30 36.10
N ALA A 11 15.52 34.41 35.76
CA ALA A 11 15.59 35.01 34.42
C ALA A 11 17.01 35.48 34.07
N LEU A 12 17.79 35.93 35.06
CA LEU A 12 19.19 36.34 34.88
C LEU A 12 20.18 35.17 34.80
N THR A 13 19.80 33.96 35.22
CA THR A 13 20.72 32.80 35.27
C THR A 13 20.22 31.61 34.48
N SER A 14 19.03 31.68 33.88
CA SER A 14 18.40 30.57 33.13
C SER A 14 19.23 30.16 31.92
N PHE A 15 20.01 31.06 31.35
CA PHE A 15 20.92 30.72 30.27
C PHE A 15 22.05 29.80 30.74
N LEU A 16 22.51 29.92 31.99
CA LEU A 16 23.52 29.06 32.64
C LEU A 16 22.98 27.69 33.09
N TYR A 17 21.77 27.34 32.68
CA TYR A 17 21.19 26.03 32.95
C TYR A 17 22.06 24.90 32.36
N GLY A 18 22.22 23.80 33.10
CA GLY A 18 23.12 22.70 32.72
C GLY A 18 22.84 22.06 31.35
N GLY A 19 21.61 22.18 30.83
CA GLY A 19 21.29 21.77 29.46
C GLY A 19 21.99 22.59 28.36
N ASN A 20 22.40 23.82 28.67
CA ASN A 20 23.09 24.74 27.74
C ASN A 20 24.62 24.71 27.89
N ALA A 21 25.16 23.89 28.80
CA ALA A 21 26.58 23.91 29.16
C ALA A 21 27.50 23.75 27.93
N ALA A 22 27.22 22.76 27.07
CA ALA A 22 28.01 22.52 25.87
C ALA A 22 27.95 23.66 24.85
N TYR A 23 26.81 24.35 24.76
CA TYR A 23 26.64 25.52 23.88
C TYR A 23 27.44 26.72 24.40
N ILE A 24 27.40 26.98 25.71
CA ILE A 24 28.14 28.07 26.35
C ILE A 24 29.65 27.82 26.31
N GLU A 25 30.09 26.58 26.50
CA GLU A 25 31.50 26.19 26.36
C GLU A 25 32.03 26.41 24.94
N ASP A 26 31.24 26.08 23.90
CA ASP A 26 31.61 26.35 22.50
C ASP A 26 31.62 27.86 22.21
N LEU A 27 30.65 28.61 22.73
CA LEU A 27 30.59 30.06 22.57
C LEU A 27 31.78 30.76 23.25
N TYR A 28 32.20 30.28 24.42
CA TYR A 28 33.35 30.80 25.15
C TYR A 28 34.67 30.45 24.44
N ALA A 29 34.79 29.25 23.89
CA ALA A 29 35.95 28.88 23.08
C ALA A 29 36.06 29.72 21.79
N ARG A 30 34.92 30.08 21.17
CA ARG A 30 34.90 31.03 20.04
C ARG A 30 35.36 32.42 20.47
N TYR A 31 34.89 32.92 21.61
CA TYR A 31 35.32 34.21 22.18
C TYR A 31 36.83 34.27 22.44
N GLU A 32 37.42 33.20 23.01
CA GLU A 32 38.88 33.12 23.24
C GLU A 32 39.68 33.05 21.93
N SER A 33 39.09 32.53 20.85
CA SER A 33 39.72 32.51 19.52
C SER A 33 39.58 33.82 18.75
N ASP A 34 38.42 34.47 18.86
CA ASP A 34 38.08 35.76 18.26
C ASP A 34 36.96 36.43 19.08
N PRO A 35 37.27 37.47 19.87
CA PRO A 35 36.28 38.17 20.67
C PRO A 35 35.14 38.78 19.86
N THR A 36 35.33 39.06 18.57
CA THR A 36 34.30 39.63 17.69
C THR A 36 33.32 38.59 17.13
N ALA A 37 33.61 37.30 17.32
CA ALA A 37 32.77 36.19 16.87
C ALA A 37 31.54 35.93 17.76
N VAL A 38 31.38 36.66 18.86
CA VAL A 38 30.23 36.58 19.77
C VAL A 38 29.66 37.97 20.07
N ASP A 39 28.37 38.04 20.40
CA ASP A 39 27.68 39.30 20.69
C ASP A 39 28.24 40.01 21.92
N ALA A 40 28.07 41.34 22.00
CA ALA A 40 28.66 42.20 23.04
C ALA A 40 28.29 41.79 24.48
N GLU A 41 27.10 41.24 24.70
CA GLU A 41 26.67 40.73 26.02
C GLU A 41 27.49 39.51 26.46
N TRP A 42 27.82 38.63 25.52
CA TRP A 42 28.68 37.46 25.74
C TRP A 42 30.15 37.84 25.92
N GLN A 43 30.62 38.86 25.18
CA GLN A 43 31.97 39.40 25.39
C GLN A 43 32.14 39.92 26.82
N ALA A 44 31.17 40.70 27.31
CA ALA A 44 31.19 41.22 28.67
C ALA A 44 31.11 40.10 29.73
N PHE A 45 30.28 39.08 29.47
CA PHE A 45 30.14 37.92 30.35
C PHE A 45 31.45 37.09 30.41
N PHE A 46 32.02 36.71 29.27
CA PHE A 46 33.24 35.90 29.23
C PHE A 46 34.49 36.65 29.70
N ALA A 47 34.58 37.95 29.43
CA ALA A 47 35.64 38.80 30.00
C ALA A 47 35.63 38.82 31.53
N SER A 48 34.48 38.57 32.16
CA SER A 48 34.35 38.54 33.62
C SER A 48 34.84 37.24 34.27
N LEU A 49 34.90 36.13 33.51
CA LEU A 49 35.19 34.79 34.02
C LEU A 49 36.69 34.56 34.28
N LYS A 50 37.59 35.29 33.59
CA LYS A 50 39.05 35.27 33.79
C LYS A 50 39.68 33.86 33.79
N ASP A 51 39.09 32.92 33.06
CA ASP A 51 39.66 31.59 32.91
C ASP A 51 40.85 31.61 31.94
N SER A 52 41.65 30.55 31.95
CA SER A 52 42.73 30.43 30.97
C SER A 52 42.17 29.98 29.61
N ALA A 53 42.60 30.63 28.53
CA ALA A 53 42.20 30.28 27.16
C ALA A 53 42.41 28.78 26.84
N ALA A 54 43.47 28.19 27.43
CA ALA A 54 43.79 26.77 27.27
C ALA A 54 42.77 25.84 27.95
N ASP A 55 42.26 26.22 29.12
CA ASP A 55 41.26 25.44 29.87
C ASP A 55 39.88 25.56 29.25
N VAL A 56 39.52 26.74 28.73
CA VAL A 56 38.28 26.96 27.96
C VAL A 56 38.28 26.10 26.69
N ALA A 57 39.36 26.15 25.91
CA ALA A 57 39.51 25.33 24.70
C ALA A 57 39.56 23.82 25.00
N LYS A 58 40.06 23.42 26.17
CA LYS A 58 40.06 22.02 26.61
C LYS A 58 38.66 21.55 27.01
N SER A 59 37.89 22.40 27.68
CA SER A 59 36.52 22.10 28.10
C SER A 59 35.59 21.97 26.89
N ALA A 60 35.67 22.91 25.93
CA ALA A 60 34.88 22.88 24.69
C ALA A 60 35.18 21.67 23.79
N ARG A 61 36.43 21.19 23.76
CA ARG A 61 36.81 19.95 23.05
C ARG A 61 36.16 18.69 23.66
N GLY A 62 35.64 18.80 24.89
CA GLY A 62 35.05 17.70 25.62
C GLY A 62 36.07 16.68 26.10
N ALA A 63 35.57 15.60 26.69
CA ALA A 63 36.43 14.56 27.25
C ALA A 63 37.33 13.90 26.20
N SER A 64 38.61 13.72 26.52
CA SER A 64 39.62 13.13 25.62
C SER A 64 39.35 11.68 25.22
N TRP A 65 38.44 10.99 25.91
CA TRP A 65 37.97 9.64 25.58
C TRP A 65 36.72 9.62 24.69
N LYS A 66 36.18 10.78 24.29
CA LYS A 66 35.06 10.87 23.36
C LYS A 66 35.53 10.41 21.99
N ARG A 67 35.00 9.28 21.51
CA ARG A 67 35.32 8.76 20.18
C ARG A 67 34.87 9.78 19.13
N PRO A 68 35.75 10.26 18.22
CA PRO A 68 35.39 11.25 17.19
C PRO A 68 34.22 10.80 16.30
N SER A 69 34.02 9.48 16.20
CA SER A 69 32.98 8.82 15.43
C SER A 69 31.86 8.25 16.32
N TRP A 70 31.52 8.87 17.46
CA TRP A 70 30.42 8.39 18.32
C TRP A 70 29.53 9.53 18.88
N PRO A 71 28.19 9.40 18.89
CA PRO A 71 27.45 8.27 18.33
C PRO A 71 27.65 8.21 16.82
N GLN A 72 27.89 7.00 16.29
CA GLN A 72 27.77 6.83 14.85
C GLN A 72 26.29 7.08 14.57
N PRO A 73 25.93 8.10 13.78
CA PRO A 73 24.57 8.23 13.34
C PRO A 73 24.24 6.92 12.62
N ALA A 74 23.27 6.18 13.13
CA ALA A 74 22.74 5.03 12.40
C ALA A 74 22.18 5.61 11.10
N ARG A 75 22.84 5.37 9.97
CA ARG A 75 22.47 5.93 8.66
C ARG A 75 22.05 4.80 7.74
N ASP A 76 20.87 4.28 8.05
CA ASP A 76 20.07 3.46 7.13
C ASP A 76 19.60 4.35 5.94
N GLU A 77 19.26 3.74 4.80
CA GLU A 77 18.45 4.34 3.74
C GLU A 77 17.19 5.06 4.28
N LEU A 78 16.59 4.57 5.35
CA LEU A 78 15.48 5.22 6.07
C LEU A 78 15.91 6.53 6.73
N VAL A 79 17.07 6.57 7.37
CA VAL A 79 17.58 7.78 8.05
C VAL A 79 18.06 8.81 7.04
N SER A 80 18.76 8.37 5.99
CA SER A 80 19.22 9.23 4.88
C SER A 80 18.05 9.87 4.12
N ALA A 81 16.88 9.22 4.13
CA ALA A 81 15.67 9.75 3.52
C ALA A 81 14.92 10.77 4.38
N LEU A 82 15.05 10.68 5.70
CA LEU A 82 14.43 11.61 6.63
C LEU A 82 15.27 12.89 6.79
N ASP A 83 16.60 12.78 6.72
CA ASP A 83 17.52 13.92 6.90
C ASP A 83 18.09 14.49 5.59
N GLY A 84 17.85 13.83 4.45
CA GLY A 84 18.32 14.24 3.13
C GLY A 84 19.83 14.08 2.88
N GLN A 85 20.57 13.41 3.78
CA GLN A 85 22.04 13.31 3.72
C GLN A 85 22.51 12.06 2.97
N TRP A 86 22.53 12.13 1.64
CA TRP A 86 22.95 11.04 0.74
C TRP A 86 24.48 10.86 0.56
N GLY A 87 25.30 11.36 1.48
CA GLY A 87 26.76 11.44 1.31
C GLY A 87 27.47 10.09 1.11
N GLU A 88 27.02 9.03 1.79
CA GLU A 88 27.60 7.69 1.65
C GLU A 88 27.18 6.99 0.34
N VAL A 89 25.92 7.19 -0.09
CA VAL A 89 25.44 6.74 -1.40
C VAL A 89 26.23 7.44 -2.50
N ALA A 90 26.43 8.76 -2.40
CA ALA A 90 27.25 9.51 -3.33
C ALA A 90 28.69 8.97 -3.40
N ARG A 91 29.33 8.67 -2.26
CA ARG A 91 30.68 8.07 -2.23
C ARG A 91 30.70 6.72 -2.94
N THR A 92 29.75 5.84 -2.59
CA THR A 92 29.67 4.48 -3.13
C THR A 92 29.42 4.47 -4.64
N VAL A 93 28.49 5.30 -5.11
CA VAL A 93 28.19 5.49 -6.53
C VAL A 93 29.41 6.07 -7.26
N GLY A 94 30.07 7.07 -6.68
CA GLY A 94 31.28 7.66 -7.25
C GLY A 94 32.43 6.67 -7.39
N ASP A 95 32.65 5.81 -6.40
CA ASP A 95 33.68 4.76 -6.44
C ASP A 95 33.37 3.71 -7.53
N LYS A 96 32.10 3.30 -7.66
CA LYS A 96 31.66 2.39 -8.74
C LYS A 96 31.82 3.00 -10.13
N LEU A 97 31.50 4.28 -10.30
CA LEU A 97 31.67 5.02 -11.56
C LEU A 97 33.14 5.09 -11.97
N LYS A 98 34.03 5.40 -11.02
CA LYS A 98 35.49 5.41 -11.28
C LYS A 98 36.00 4.02 -11.69
N ALA A 99 35.59 2.97 -10.98
CA ALA A 99 35.98 1.60 -11.30
C ALA A 99 35.52 1.19 -12.72
N LYS A 100 34.30 1.57 -13.12
CA LYS A 100 33.81 1.30 -14.49
C LYS A 100 34.54 2.11 -15.55
N ALA A 101 34.81 3.39 -15.30
CA ALA A 101 35.56 4.22 -16.24
C ALA A 101 36.97 3.66 -16.48
N GLN A 102 37.64 3.22 -15.41
CA GLN A 102 38.93 2.54 -15.50
C GLN A 102 38.85 1.21 -16.27
N ALA A 103 37.80 0.42 -16.07
CA ALA A 103 37.60 -0.83 -16.81
C ALA A 103 37.39 -0.63 -18.32
N VAL A 104 36.86 0.53 -18.73
CA VAL A 104 36.64 0.90 -20.15
C VAL A 104 37.81 1.72 -20.72
N GLY A 105 38.85 1.98 -19.92
CA GLY A 105 40.05 2.72 -20.35
C GLY A 105 39.84 4.23 -20.50
N VAL A 106 38.84 4.80 -19.84
CA VAL A 106 38.52 6.24 -19.88
C VAL A 106 38.94 6.89 -18.55
N GLU A 107 39.84 7.86 -18.59
CA GLU A 107 40.10 8.75 -17.45
C GLU A 107 39.02 9.84 -17.40
N LEU A 108 38.18 9.82 -16.37
CA LEU A 108 37.22 10.89 -16.11
C LEU A 108 37.87 11.98 -15.25
N ALA A 109 37.67 13.25 -15.62
CA ALA A 109 38.07 14.35 -14.75
C ALA A 109 37.26 14.33 -13.45
N GLY A 110 37.85 14.83 -12.35
CA GLY A 110 37.18 14.81 -11.04
C GLY A 110 35.82 15.52 -11.02
N ALA A 111 35.65 16.55 -11.85
CA ALA A 111 34.38 17.26 -12.02
C ALA A 111 33.30 16.40 -12.73
N ASP A 112 33.68 15.63 -13.75
CA ASP A 112 32.76 14.75 -14.48
C ASP A 112 32.25 13.61 -13.60
N VAL A 113 33.14 13.04 -12.76
CA VAL A 113 32.75 12.02 -11.78
C VAL A 113 31.79 12.60 -10.74
N GLN A 114 32.03 13.83 -10.26
CA GLN A 114 31.14 14.49 -9.31
C GLN A 114 29.76 14.77 -9.92
N GLN A 115 29.71 15.25 -11.16
CA GLN A 115 28.44 15.50 -11.85
C GLN A 115 27.66 14.21 -12.08
N ALA A 116 28.32 13.17 -12.63
CA ALA A 116 27.70 11.87 -12.84
C ALA A 116 27.18 11.25 -11.52
N THR A 117 27.93 11.39 -10.44
CA THR A 117 27.50 10.95 -9.10
C THR A 117 26.26 11.71 -8.63
N ARG A 118 26.23 13.04 -8.77
CA ARG A 118 25.07 13.86 -8.41
C ARG A 118 23.83 13.48 -9.20
N ASP A 119 23.98 13.26 -10.50
CA ASP A 119 22.88 12.88 -11.37
C ASP A 119 22.32 11.51 -10.99
N SER A 120 23.19 10.53 -10.70
CA SER A 120 22.77 9.23 -10.17
C SER A 120 22.01 9.34 -8.85
N VAL A 121 22.49 10.15 -7.88
CA VAL A 121 21.78 10.33 -6.60
C VAL A 121 20.41 10.97 -6.81
N ARG A 122 20.33 12.02 -7.64
CA ARG A 122 19.06 12.70 -7.97
C ARG A 122 18.09 11.76 -8.70
N ALA A 123 18.59 10.94 -9.62
CA ALA A 123 17.83 9.91 -10.31
C ALA A 123 17.26 8.86 -9.34
N LEU A 124 18.06 8.40 -8.37
CA LEU A 124 17.60 7.47 -7.33
C LEU A 124 16.56 8.10 -6.40
N MET A 125 16.70 9.37 -6.06
CA MET A 125 15.69 10.12 -5.29
C MET A 125 14.36 10.21 -6.05
N LEU A 126 14.40 10.51 -7.35
CA LEU A 126 13.22 10.52 -8.21
C LEU A 126 12.55 9.13 -8.27
N ILE A 127 13.31 8.06 -8.51
CA ILE A 127 12.80 6.67 -8.51
C ILE A 127 12.09 6.37 -7.18
N ARG A 128 12.70 6.75 -6.06
CA ARG A 128 12.12 6.54 -4.74
C ARG A 128 10.82 7.33 -4.55
N ALA A 129 10.73 8.56 -5.05
CA ALA A 129 9.50 9.34 -4.97
C ALA A 129 8.34 8.66 -5.69
N TYR A 130 8.57 8.11 -6.89
CA TYR A 130 7.57 7.31 -7.59
C TYR A 130 7.18 6.04 -6.83
N ARG A 131 8.14 5.32 -6.23
CA ARG A 131 7.85 4.12 -5.42
C ARG A 131 7.00 4.42 -4.19
N ILE A 132 7.19 5.59 -3.56
CA ILE A 132 6.48 5.98 -2.34
C ILE A 132 5.15 6.65 -2.65
N ARG A 133 5.07 7.49 -3.68
CA ARG A 133 3.94 8.39 -3.92
C ARG A 133 3.29 8.24 -5.29
N GLY A 134 3.87 7.45 -6.20
CA GLY A 134 3.33 7.28 -7.55
C GLY A 134 1.88 6.82 -7.56
N HIS A 135 1.48 5.99 -6.59
CA HIS A 135 0.10 5.55 -6.40
C HIS A 135 -0.90 6.71 -6.16
N PHE A 136 -0.48 7.86 -5.62
CA PHE A 136 -1.35 9.04 -5.54
C PHE A 136 -1.66 9.65 -6.91
N HIS A 137 -0.77 9.45 -7.89
CA HIS A 137 -0.89 9.94 -9.26
C HIS A 137 -1.37 8.87 -10.24
N ALA A 138 -1.72 7.69 -9.74
CA ALA A 138 -2.31 6.64 -10.55
C ALA A 138 -3.72 7.02 -11.03
N ASN A 139 -4.04 6.64 -12.27
CA ASN A 139 -5.36 6.80 -12.86
C ASN A 139 -6.32 5.72 -12.32
N LEU A 140 -6.70 5.86 -11.05
CA LEU A 140 -7.48 4.86 -10.31
C LEU A 140 -8.99 5.06 -10.43
N ASP A 141 -9.46 6.31 -10.47
CA ASP A 141 -10.89 6.63 -10.45
C ASP A 141 -11.53 6.49 -11.84
N PRO A 142 -12.40 5.49 -12.08
CA PRO A 142 -13.10 5.35 -13.35
C PRO A 142 -14.09 6.49 -13.64
N LEU A 143 -14.54 7.22 -12.62
CA LEU A 143 -15.48 8.34 -12.79
C LEU A 143 -14.78 9.66 -13.13
N GLY A 144 -13.46 9.75 -12.93
CA GLY A 144 -12.70 10.99 -13.13
C GLY A 144 -13.20 12.17 -12.29
N LEU A 145 -13.74 11.90 -11.09
CA LEU A 145 -14.22 12.91 -10.15
C LEU A 145 -13.09 13.55 -9.36
N GLU A 146 -11.96 12.85 -9.19
CA GLU A 146 -10.77 13.41 -8.56
C GLU A 146 -10.22 14.58 -9.36
N ALA A 147 -9.95 15.69 -8.67
CA ALA A 147 -9.28 16.82 -9.27
C ALA A 147 -7.83 16.45 -9.66
N PRO A 148 -7.27 17.06 -10.73
CA PRO A 148 -5.86 16.89 -11.07
C PRO A 148 -4.98 17.20 -9.86
N LYS A 149 -4.09 16.26 -9.52
CA LYS A 149 -3.16 16.38 -8.39
C LYS A 149 -1.87 17.05 -8.87
N ASP A 150 -1.26 17.84 -8.00
CA ASP A 150 0.02 18.47 -8.29
C ASP A 150 1.15 17.43 -8.37
N HIS A 151 1.86 17.39 -9.49
CA HIS A 151 2.94 16.44 -9.74
C HIS A 151 4.31 16.97 -9.27
N GLU A 152 4.39 18.06 -8.51
CA GLU A 152 5.65 18.68 -8.08
C GLU A 152 6.65 17.67 -7.52
N GLU A 153 6.23 16.71 -6.69
CA GLU A 153 7.13 15.71 -6.11
C GLU A 153 7.57 14.59 -7.08
N LEU A 154 6.90 14.43 -8.21
CA LEU A 154 7.26 13.45 -9.26
C LEU A 154 7.93 14.10 -10.47
N ASP A 155 8.05 15.43 -10.47
CA ASP A 155 8.70 16.20 -11.53
C ASP A 155 10.23 16.13 -11.39
N PRO A 156 10.97 15.72 -12.45
CA PRO A 156 12.43 15.75 -12.44
C PRO A 156 13.04 17.12 -12.07
N ARG A 157 12.34 18.22 -12.34
CA ARG A 157 12.78 19.58 -12.03
C ARG A 157 12.95 19.81 -10.53
N SER A 158 12.13 19.17 -9.70
CA SER A 158 12.22 19.22 -8.23
C SER A 158 13.50 18.58 -7.68
N TYR A 159 14.18 17.77 -8.49
CA TYR A 159 15.46 17.13 -8.17
C TYR A 159 16.65 17.84 -8.83
N GLY A 160 16.42 18.99 -9.48
CA GLY A 160 17.46 19.82 -10.09
C GLY A 160 17.86 19.38 -11.50
N PHE A 161 17.02 18.61 -12.19
CA PHE A 161 17.16 18.35 -13.63
C PHE A 161 16.51 19.47 -14.46
N THR A 162 17.07 19.71 -15.63
CA THR A 162 16.56 20.67 -16.62
C THR A 162 16.16 19.95 -17.91
N ASP A 163 15.49 20.65 -18.83
CA ASP A 163 15.10 20.06 -20.12
C ASP A 163 16.29 19.54 -20.94
N ALA A 164 17.48 20.14 -20.76
CA ALA A 164 18.72 19.71 -21.41
C ALA A 164 19.26 18.37 -20.87
N ASP A 165 18.82 17.93 -19.70
CA ASP A 165 19.31 16.71 -19.06
C ASP A 165 18.59 15.45 -19.51
N TYR A 166 17.47 15.58 -20.24
CA TYR A 166 16.56 14.46 -20.51
C TYR A 166 17.17 13.32 -21.32
N ASP A 167 18.12 13.63 -22.20
CA ASP A 167 18.77 12.65 -23.09
C ASP A 167 20.15 12.21 -22.57
N ARG A 168 20.57 12.70 -21.39
CA ARG A 168 21.84 12.30 -20.75
C ARG A 168 21.72 10.89 -20.17
N ARG A 169 22.76 10.07 -20.36
CA ARG A 169 22.84 8.74 -19.75
C ARG A 169 23.28 8.84 -18.30
N ILE A 170 22.43 8.40 -17.39
CA ILE A 170 22.66 8.38 -15.96
C ILE A 170 22.94 6.95 -15.52
N PHE A 171 23.94 6.75 -14.65
CA PHE A 171 24.24 5.45 -14.08
C PHE A 171 23.23 5.11 -12.97
N LEU A 172 22.61 3.93 -13.05
CA LEU A 172 21.57 3.48 -12.12
C LEU A 172 21.95 2.25 -11.30
N ASP A 173 23.12 1.65 -11.54
CA ASP A 173 23.61 0.50 -10.77
C ASP A 173 22.61 -0.67 -10.73
N HIS A 174 21.94 -0.93 -11.86
CA HIS A 174 20.92 -1.98 -12.05
C HIS A 174 19.59 -1.74 -11.32
N VAL A 175 19.36 -0.56 -10.76
CA VAL A 175 18.02 -0.13 -10.31
C VAL A 175 17.08 -0.06 -11.52
N LEU A 176 15.82 -0.48 -11.35
CA LEU A 176 14.86 -0.73 -12.44
C LEU A 176 15.29 -1.82 -13.45
N GLY A 177 16.33 -2.61 -13.13
CA GLY A 177 16.94 -3.57 -14.04
C GLY A 177 17.84 -2.92 -15.11
N LEU A 178 18.17 -1.64 -14.97
CA LEU A 178 18.95 -0.87 -15.95
C LEU A 178 20.29 -0.45 -15.36
N GLU A 179 21.38 -0.71 -16.06
CA GLU A 179 22.70 -0.26 -15.65
C GLU A 179 22.86 1.26 -15.87
N PHE A 180 22.33 1.75 -16.99
CA PHE A 180 22.26 3.15 -17.36
C PHE A 180 20.91 3.42 -18.01
N ALA A 181 20.36 4.61 -17.80
CA ALA A 181 19.15 5.08 -18.47
C ALA A 181 19.17 6.60 -18.67
N THR A 182 18.39 7.07 -19.64
CA THR A 182 18.02 8.48 -19.77
C THR A 182 16.87 8.84 -18.83
N LEU A 183 16.68 10.13 -18.53
CA LEU A 183 15.51 10.55 -17.73
C LEU A 183 14.21 10.21 -18.45
N ARG A 184 14.16 10.27 -19.79
CA ARG A 184 12.98 9.83 -20.56
C ARG A 184 12.62 8.38 -20.30
N GLU A 185 13.59 7.49 -20.41
CA GLU A 185 13.38 6.05 -20.19
C GLU A 185 12.97 5.78 -18.75
N MET A 186 13.63 6.42 -17.78
CA MET A 186 13.29 6.29 -16.37
C MET A 186 11.86 6.74 -16.07
N VAL A 187 11.51 7.97 -16.44
CA VAL A 187 10.18 8.53 -16.18
C VAL A 187 9.10 7.71 -16.87
N ALA A 188 9.34 7.24 -18.11
CA ALA A 188 8.39 6.38 -18.81
C ALA A 188 8.14 5.05 -18.06
N ILE A 189 9.20 4.39 -17.55
CA ILE A 189 9.07 3.16 -16.76
C ILE A 189 8.32 3.45 -15.45
N LEU A 190 8.70 4.51 -14.74
CA LEU A 190 8.12 4.86 -13.44
C LEU A 190 6.64 5.26 -13.55
N GLN A 191 6.28 6.06 -14.56
CA GLN A 191 4.89 6.44 -14.84
C GLN A 191 4.07 5.21 -15.22
N ARG A 192 4.60 4.34 -16.09
CA ARG A 192 3.92 3.09 -16.48
C ARG A 192 3.68 2.18 -15.28
N THR A 193 4.68 2.04 -14.40
CA THR A 193 4.62 1.11 -13.27
C THR A 193 3.79 1.62 -12.10
N TYR A 194 3.84 2.92 -11.78
CA TYR A 194 3.24 3.46 -10.54
C TYR A 194 2.09 4.44 -10.74
N CYS A 195 1.88 4.96 -11.95
CA CYS A 195 0.95 6.06 -12.20
C CYS A 195 -0.10 5.75 -13.30
N GLN A 196 -0.20 4.51 -13.76
CA GLN A 196 -1.27 4.09 -14.68
C GLN A 196 -2.51 3.64 -13.91
N THR A 197 -3.23 2.65 -14.40
CA THR A 197 -4.46 2.08 -13.83
C THR A 197 -4.20 1.14 -12.64
N LEU A 198 -2.93 0.95 -12.27
CA LEU A 198 -2.48 0.24 -11.08
C LEU A 198 -1.58 1.15 -10.24
N GLY A 199 -1.95 1.37 -8.99
CA GLY A 199 -1.12 1.97 -7.95
C GLY A 199 -0.68 0.90 -6.94
N VAL A 200 0.57 0.97 -6.46
CA VAL A 200 1.12 -0.04 -5.54
C VAL A 200 1.72 0.65 -4.32
N GLU A 201 1.26 0.31 -3.12
CA GLU A 201 1.85 0.73 -1.86
C GLU A 201 2.58 -0.43 -1.20
N PHE A 202 3.90 -0.32 -1.10
CA PHE A 202 4.75 -1.36 -0.49
C PHE A 202 5.99 -0.81 0.22
N MET A 203 6.32 0.48 0.04
CA MET A 203 7.53 1.06 0.63
C MET A 203 7.44 1.21 2.16
N HIS A 204 6.25 1.16 2.74
CA HIS A 204 6.03 1.10 4.20
C HIS A 204 6.39 -0.26 4.81
N ILE A 205 6.70 -1.28 4.00
CA ILE A 205 7.12 -2.59 4.47
C ILE A 205 8.55 -2.52 4.99
N SER A 206 8.79 -3.00 6.21
CA SER A 206 10.12 -3.00 6.81
C SER A 206 11.00 -4.11 6.24
N ASP A 207 10.43 -5.29 5.98
CA ASP A 207 11.13 -6.47 5.44
C ASP A 207 11.74 -6.22 4.05
N PRO A 208 13.08 -6.25 3.91
CA PRO A 208 13.77 -6.04 2.63
C PRO A 208 13.46 -7.11 1.58
N ALA A 209 13.23 -8.36 1.97
CA ALA A 209 12.93 -9.44 1.03
C ALA A 209 11.53 -9.27 0.43
N GLN A 210 10.56 -8.81 1.24
CA GLN A 210 9.23 -8.46 0.75
C GLN A 210 9.29 -7.27 -0.21
N LYS A 211 10.00 -6.19 0.15
CA LYS A 211 10.19 -5.02 -0.72
C LYS A 211 10.88 -5.38 -2.04
N GLY A 212 12.01 -6.08 -1.97
CA GLY A 212 12.76 -6.49 -3.16
C GLY A 212 11.94 -7.36 -4.09
N TRP A 213 11.15 -8.28 -3.55
CA TRP A 213 10.24 -9.10 -4.35
C TRP A 213 9.14 -8.28 -5.02
N MET A 214 8.56 -7.30 -4.31
CA MET A 214 7.56 -6.41 -4.88
C MET A 214 8.14 -5.60 -6.04
N GLN A 215 9.33 -5.02 -5.85
CA GLN A 215 10.05 -4.27 -6.89
C GLN A 215 10.29 -5.13 -8.12
N GLU A 216 10.89 -6.31 -7.96
CA GLU A 216 11.14 -7.26 -9.07
C GLU A 216 9.86 -7.63 -9.84
N ARG A 217 8.72 -7.67 -9.13
CA ARG A 217 7.45 -8.10 -9.70
C ARG A 217 6.78 -7.04 -10.57
N VAL A 218 6.96 -5.76 -10.26
CA VAL A 218 6.26 -4.63 -10.91
C VAL A 218 7.20 -3.72 -11.72
N GLU A 219 8.50 -3.73 -11.43
CA GLU A 219 9.50 -2.89 -12.09
C GLU A 219 10.27 -3.68 -13.16
N GLY A 220 10.63 -2.98 -14.24
CA GLY A 220 11.46 -3.50 -15.32
C GLY A 220 10.84 -3.26 -16.70
N PRO A 221 11.64 -3.17 -17.76
CA PRO A 221 11.16 -2.82 -19.10
C PRO A 221 10.11 -3.81 -19.64
N ASP A 222 10.17 -5.07 -19.24
CA ASP A 222 9.32 -6.19 -19.65
C ASP A 222 8.14 -6.48 -18.70
N LYS A 223 7.91 -5.65 -17.67
CA LYS A 223 6.86 -5.86 -16.64
C LYS A 223 5.55 -5.16 -16.94
N GLU A 224 5.31 -4.77 -18.18
CA GLU A 224 4.01 -4.23 -18.59
C GLU A 224 2.90 -5.27 -18.40
N ILE A 225 1.75 -4.82 -17.91
CA ILE A 225 0.59 -5.67 -17.68
C ILE A 225 0.07 -6.15 -19.03
N THR A 226 0.36 -7.40 -19.35
CA THR A 226 0.00 -8.01 -20.63
C THR A 226 -0.60 -9.39 -20.39
N PHE A 227 -1.72 -9.64 -21.07
CA PHE A 227 -2.38 -10.94 -21.11
C PHE A 227 -2.32 -11.52 -22.52
N THR A 228 -2.25 -12.84 -22.60
CA THR A 228 -2.41 -13.56 -23.87
C THR A 228 -3.81 -13.28 -24.44
N ARG A 229 -3.98 -13.47 -25.75
CA ARG A 229 -5.29 -13.31 -26.41
C ARG A 229 -6.39 -14.14 -25.73
N GLU A 230 -6.08 -15.37 -25.34
CA GLU A 230 -7.01 -16.25 -24.63
C GLU A 230 -7.27 -15.76 -23.21
N GLY A 231 -6.27 -15.22 -22.52
CA GLY A 231 -6.45 -14.54 -21.23
C GLY A 231 -7.41 -13.35 -21.32
N LYS A 232 -7.22 -12.46 -22.30
CA LYS A 232 -8.11 -11.32 -22.55
C LYS A 232 -9.54 -11.75 -22.87
N ARG A 233 -9.71 -12.80 -23.67
CA ARG A 233 -11.03 -13.40 -23.96
C ARG A 233 -11.69 -13.98 -22.72
N ALA A 234 -10.94 -14.68 -21.87
CA ALA A 234 -11.48 -15.23 -20.63
C ALA A 234 -11.95 -14.12 -19.67
N ILE A 235 -11.17 -13.05 -19.54
CA ILE A 235 -11.56 -11.86 -18.76
C ILE A 235 -12.84 -11.25 -19.32
N LEU A 236 -12.89 -10.99 -20.63
CA LEU A 236 -14.07 -10.41 -21.29
C LEU A 236 -15.32 -11.27 -21.12
N ASN A 237 -15.21 -12.59 -21.31
CA ASN A 237 -16.35 -13.49 -21.15
C ASN A 237 -16.92 -13.44 -19.73
N LYS A 238 -16.05 -13.34 -18.70
CA LYS A 238 -16.49 -13.20 -17.31
C LYS A 238 -17.17 -11.88 -17.03
N LEU A 239 -16.73 -10.79 -17.66
CA LEU A 239 -17.43 -9.49 -17.57
C LEU A 239 -18.81 -9.56 -18.21
N VAL A 240 -18.93 -10.18 -19.39
CA VAL A 240 -20.22 -10.36 -20.08
C VAL A 240 -21.18 -11.22 -19.26
N GLU A 241 -20.68 -12.30 -18.65
CA GLU A 241 -21.47 -13.13 -17.72
C GLU A 241 -21.94 -12.34 -16.50
N ALA A 242 -21.05 -11.53 -15.89
CA ALA A 242 -21.36 -10.72 -14.72
C ALA A 242 -22.40 -9.64 -15.03
N GLU A 243 -22.20 -8.86 -16.10
CA GLU A 243 -23.09 -7.78 -16.51
C GLU A 243 -24.44 -8.32 -17.00
N GLY A 244 -24.42 -9.38 -17.81
CA GLY A 244 -25.63 -10.02 -18.34
C GLY A 244 -26.53 -10.56 -17.24
N PHE A 245 -25.95 -11.09 -16.17
CA PHE A 245 -26.69 -11.54 -14.99
C PHE A 245 -27.39 -10.38 -14.26
N GLU A 246 -26.71 -9.27 -14.02
CA GLU A 246 -27.32 -8.11 -13.34
C GLU A 246 -28.44 -7.49 -14.17
N LYS A 247 -28.22 -7.32 -15.49
CA LYS A 247 -29.25 -6.86 -16.44
C LYS A 247 -30.46 -7.79 -16.47
N PHE A 248 -30.25 -9.10 -16.45
CA PHE A 248 -31.35 -10.06 -16.42
C PHE A 248 -32.19 -9.90 -15.15
N LEU A 249 -31.55 -9.79 -13.98
CA LEU A 249 -32.26 -9.61 -12.71
C LEU A 249 -33.03 -8.28 -12.67
N ASP A 250 -32.45 -7.21 -13.19
CA ASP A 250 -33.10 -5.89 -13.25
C ASP A 250 -34.40 -5.92 -14.07
N VAL A 251 -34.37 -6.61 -15.22
CA VAL A 251 -35.54 -6.76 -16.11
C VAL A 251 -36.57 -7.74 -15.55
N LYS A 252 -36.16 -8.85 -14.92
CA LYS A 252 -37.10 -9.92 -14.50
C LYS A 252 -37.65 -9.74 -13.10
N TYR A 253 -36.91 -9.10 -12.21
CA TYR A 253 -37.26 -8.93 -10.80
C TYR A 253 -37.18 -7.46 -10.38
N THR A 254 -37.72 -6.59 -11.23
CA THR A 254 -37.73 -5.13 -11.02
C THR A 254 -38.25 -4.76 -9.63
N GLY A 255 -37.56 -3.86 -8.94
CA GLY A 255 -37.90 -3.43 -7.58
C GLY A 255 -37.52 -4.40 -6.47
N THR A 256 -36.99 -5.59 -6.78
CA THR A 256 -36.49 -6.53 -5.78
C THR A 256 -35.04 -6.19 -5.43
N LYS A 257 -34.77 -5.98 -4.15
CA LYS A 257 -33.39 -5.72 -3.67
C LYS A 257 -32.48 -6.90 -3.98
N ARG A 258 -31.38 -6.62 -4.69
CA ARG A 258 -30.34 -7.59 -5.07
C ARG A 258 -28.93 -7.14 -4.69
N PHE A 259 -28.72 -5.84 -4.47
CA PHE A 259 -27.39 -5.27 -4.20
C PHE A 259 -26.38 -5.62 -5.31
N GLY A 260 -26.77 -5.34 -6.55
CA GLY A 260 -26.06 -5.81 -7.74
C GLY A 260 -24.63 -5.30 -7.85
N LEU A 261 -23.84 -6.00 -8.67
CA LEU A 261 -22.44 -5.67 -8.91
C LEU A 261 -22.25 -4.57 -9.97
N ASP A 262 -23.31 -3.96 -10.49
CA ASP A 262 -23.27 -2.99 -11.59
C ASP A 262 -22.24 -1.85 -11.34
N GLY A 263 -21.25 -1.73 -12.23
CA GLY A 263 -20.12 -0.80 -12.11
C GLY A 263 -18.89 -1.34 -11.38
N ALA A 264 -18.89 -2.61 -10.96
CA ALA A 264 -17.81 -3.30 -10.25
C ALA A 264 -17.60 -4.75 -10.76
N GLU A 265 -17.98 -5.02 -12.01
CA GLU A 265 -18.00 -6.35 -12.64
C GLU A 265 -16.62 -7.02 -12.68
N SER A 266 -15.55 -6.22 -12.71
CA SER A 266 -14.15 -6.66 -12.65
C SER A 266 -13.78 -7.47 -11.40
N LEU A 267 -14.63 -7.45 -10.36
CA LEU A 267 -14.52 -8.37 -9.23
C LEU A 267 -14.53 -9.84 -9.69
N ILE A 268 -15.42 -10.22 -10.61
CA ILE A 268 -15.59 -11.62 -11.02
C ILE A 268 -14.33 -12.21 -11.67
N PRO A 269 -13.72 -11.61 -12.71
CA PRO A 269 -12.47 -12.13 -13.26
C PRO A 269 -11.30 -12.09 -12.27
N ALA A 270 -11.27 -11.13 -11.32
CA ALA A 270 -10.25 -11.15 -10.25
C ALA A 270 -10.40 -12.36 -9.32
N LEU A 271 -11.62 -12.70 -8.89
CA LEU A 271 -11.85 -13.87 -8.05
C LEU A 271 -11.46 -15.17 -8.77
N GLU A 272 -11.81 -15.30 -10.06
CA GLU A 272 -11.38 -16.42 -10.91
C GLU A 272 -9.84 -16.53 -10.95
N GLN A 273 -9.14 -15.39 -11.06
CA GLN A 273 -7.68 -15.35 -11.06
C GLN A 273 -7.07 -15.74 -9.71
N ILE A 274 -7.66 -15.34 -8.58
CA ILE A 274 -7.21 -15.74 -7.23
C ILE A 274 -7.34 -17.26 -7.08
N ILE A 275 -8.48 -17.83 -7.47
CA ILE A 275 -8.71 -19.28 -7.39
C ILE A 275 -7.73 -20.03 -8.28
N LYS A 276 -7.61 -19.61 -9.56
CA LYS A 276 -6.71 -20.22 -10.54
C LYS A 276 -5.26 -20.16 -10.08
N ARG A 277 -4.78 -18.98 -9.70
CA ARG A 277 -3.38 -18.79 -9.28
C ARG A 277 -3.10 -19.47 -7.95
N GLY A 278 -4.02 -19.41 -7.00
CA GLY A 278 -3.93 -20.10 -5.72
C GLY A 278 -3.82 -21.61 -5.90
N GLY A 279 -4.68 -22.22 -6.73
CA GLY A 279 -4.63 -23.65 -7.06
C GLY A 279 -3.29 -24.06 -7.66
N ASN A 280 -2.78 -23.27 -8.62
CA ASN A 280 -1.46 -23.49 -9.23
C ASN A 280 -0.29 -23.39 -8.22
N LEU A 281 -0.50 -22.74 -7.08
CA LEU A 281 0.49 -22.59 -6.01
C LEU A 281 0.20 -23.50 -4.79
N GLY A 282 -0.71 -24.46 -4.93
CA GLY A 282 -0.97 -25.48 -3.90
C GLY A 282 -2.10 -25.17 -2.91
N VAL A 283 -2.88 -24.10 -3.12
CA VAL A 283 -4.09 -23.86 -2.33
C VAL A 283 -5.12 -24.94 -2.66
N LYS A 284 -5.59 -25.65 -1.63
CA LYS A 284 -6.60 -26.72 -1.74
C LYS A 284 -8.00 -26.21 -1.44
N GLU A 285 -8.12 -25.23 -0.54
CA GLU A 285 -9.41 -24.66 -0.17
C GLU A 285 -9.35 -23.14 -0.04
N ILE A 286 -10.42 -22.46 -0.44
CA ILE A 286 -10.60 -21.02 -0.23
C ILE A 286 -11.91 -20.79 0.52
N VAL A 287 -11.83 -20.10 1.66
CA VAL A 287 -13.00 -19.74 2.46
C VAL A 287 -13.27 -18.25 2.28
N PHE A 288 -14.47 -17.93 1.81
CA PHE A 288 -14.91 -16.58 1.51
C PHE A 288 -15.67 -15.98 2.70
N GLY A 289 -15.38 -14.72 3.00
CA GLY A 289 -16.25 -13.79 3.72
C GLY A 289 -16.59 -12.64 2.79
N MET A 290 -17.86 -12.27 2.66
CA MET A 290 -18.24 -11.10 1.87
C MET A 290 -19.52 -10.44 2.36
N ALA A 291 -19.65 -9.14 2.10
CA ALA A 291 -20.87 -8.38 2.31
C ALA A 291 -21.96 -8.70 1.26
N HIS A 292 -22.94 -7.80 1.10
CA HIS A 292 -24.05 -7.94 0.16
C HIS A 292 -23.68 -7.62 -1.30
N ARG A 293 -22.72 -6.72 -1.54
CA ARG A 293 -22.44 -6.16 -2.88
C ARG A 293 -21.98 -7.24 -3.85
N GLY A 294 -22.76 -7.48 -4.90
CA GLY A 294 -22.49 -8.49 -5.92
C GLY A 294 -22.54 -9.93 -5.44
N ARG A 295 -23.07 -10.21 -4.24
CA ARG A 295 -23.05 -11.57 -3.66
C ARG A 295 -23.78 -12.59 -4.51
N LEU A 296 -24.90 -12.21 -5.12
CA LEU A 296 -25.65 -13.12 -6.00
C LEU A 296 -24.86 -13.46 -7.28
N ASN A 297 -24.07 -12.50 -7.77
CA ASN A 297 -23.15 -12.67 -8.88
C ASN A 297 -22.01 -13.64 -8.50
N VAL A 298 -21.39 -13.44 -7.34
CA VAL A 298 -20.36 -14.36 -6.81
C VAL A 298 -20.93 -15.77 -6.58
N LEU A 299 -22.14 -15.89 -6.00
CA LEU A 299 -22.79 -17.18 -5.79
C LEU A 299 -23.00 -17.95 -7.09
N THR A 300 -23.42 -17.28 -8.16
CA THR A 300 -23.71 -17.95 -9.43
C THR A 300 -22.46 -18.18 -10.26
N GLN A 301 -21.67 -17.13 -10.52
CA GLN A 301 -20.55 -17.18 -11.46
C GLN A 301 -19.29 -17.82 -10.88
N VAL A 302 -19.04 -17.63 -9.57
CA VAL A 302 -17.84 -18.14 -8.90
C VAL A 302 -18.15 -19.44 -8.15
N MET A 303 -19.14 -19.42 -7.25
CA MET A 303 -19.52 -20.58 -6.42
C MET A 303 -20.39 -21.61 -7.18
N GLY A 304 -20.78 -21.33 -8.43
CA GLY A 304 -21.54 -22.29 -9.24
C GLY A 304 -22.95 -22.61 -8.73
N LYS A 305 -23.55 -21.74 -7.90
CA LYS A 305 -24.95 -21.90 -7.47
C LYS A 305 -25.84 -21.89 -8.72
N PRO A 306 -26.68 -22.92 -8.94
CA PRO A 306 -27.52 -22.98 -10.13
C PRO A 306 -28.48 -21.79 -10.21
N HIS A 307 -28.60 -21.17 -11.39
CA HIS A 307 -29.54 -20.07 -11.64
C HIS A 307 -30.98 -20.43 -11.24
N ARG A 308 -31.42 -21.68 -11.49
CA ARG A 308 -32.75 -22.18 -11.09
C ARG A 308 -32.98 -22.08 -9.58
N ALA A 309 -31.97 -22.42 -8.78
CA ALA A 309 -32.06 -22.34 -7.32
C ALA A 309 -32.23 -20.88 -6.88
N LEU A 310 -31.39 -19.98 -7.41
CA LEU A 310 -31.47 -18.56 -7.09
C LEU A 310 -32.82 -17.95 -7.52
N PHE A 311 -33.30 -18.25 -8.73
CA PHE A 311 -34.58 -17.73 -9.22
C PHE A 311 -35.79 -18.25 -8.43
N HIS A 312 -35.69 -19.45 -7.84
CA HIS A 312 -36.71 -19.94 -6.91
C HIS A 312 -36.77 -19.08 -5.63
N GLU A 313 -35.61 -18.69 -5.09
CA GLU A 313 -35.50 -17.78 -3.94
C GLU A 313 -36.05 -16.38 -4.25
N PHE A 314 -35.86 -15.88 -5.47
CA PHE A 314 -36.49 -14.63 -5.91
C PHE A 314 -38.02 -14.69 -5.92
N LYS A 315 -38.62 -15.88 -6.08
CA LYS A 315 -40.07 -16.09 -6.01
C LYS A 315 -40.57 -16.41 -4.59
N GLY A 316 -39.70 -16.38 -3.58
CA GLY A 316 -40.03 -16.66 -2.18
C GLY A 316 -40.00 -18.15 -1.80
N GLY A 317 -39.52 -19.02 -2.68
CA GLY A 317 -39.32 -20.44 -2.36
C GLY A 317 -37.96 -20.71 -1.70
N SER A 318 -37.85 -21.79 -0.92
CA SER A 318 -36.55 -22.29 -0.47
C SER A 318 -35.95 -23.25 -1.50
N TRP A 319 -34.63 -23.23 -1.67
CA TRP A 319 -33.91 -24.27 -2.41
C TRP A 319 -33.56 -25.48 -1.53
N THR A 320 -33.59 -25.33 -0.20
CA THR A 320 -33.36 -26.45 0.71
C THR A 320 -34.56 -27.40 0.68
N PRO A 321 -34.34 -28.72 0.86
CA PRO A 321 -35.44 -29.66 1.09
C PRO A 321 -36.32 -29.21 2.25
N ASP A 322 -37.62 -29.48 2.18
CA ASP A 322 -38.61 -29.08 3.20
C ASP A 322 -38.30 -29.67 4.60
N GLU A 323 -37.53 -30.76 4.64
CA GLU A 323 -37.05 -31.43 5.85
C GLU A 323 -35.95 -30.64 6.60
N VAL A 324 -35.35 -29.63 5.96
CA VAL A 324 -34.33 -28.78 6.58
C VAL A 324 -35.01 -27.68 7.39
N GLU A 325 -35.09 -27.88 8.70
CA GLU A 325 -35.65 -26.89 9.63
C GLU A 325 -34.72 -25.68 9.82
N GLY A 326 -35.30 -24.47 9.80
CA GLY A 326 -34.61 -23.22 10.11
C GLY A 326 -35.50 -22.01 9.84
N SER A 327 -35.30 -20.90 10.57
CA SER A 327 -36.06 -19.66 10.35
C SER A 327 -35.78 -19.01 8.98
N GLY A 328 -34.78 -19.53 8.25
CA GLY A 328 -34.24 -18.93 7.04
C GLY A 328 -33.49 -17.63 7.30
N ASP A 329 -32.89 -17.09 6.24
CA ASP A 329 -32.36 -15.74 6.16
C ASP A 329 -32.54 -15.23 4.72
N VAL A 330 -32.32 -13.94 4.48
CA VAL A 330 -32.39 -13.37 3.13
C VAL A 330 -31.33 -14.00 2.21
N LYS A 331 -31.66 -14.13 0.92
CA LYS A 331 -30.85 -14.80 -0.11
C LYS A 331 -29.37 -14.38 -0.17
N TYR A 332 -29.05 -13.14 0.21
CA TYR A 332 -27.70 -12.59 0.25
C TYR A 332 -26.99 -12.75 1.61
N HIS A 333 -27.48 -13.59 2.53
CA HIS A 333 -26.78 -13.99 3.76
C HIS A 333 -26.39 -15.48 3.77
N LEU A 334 -26.96 -16.27 2.86
CA LEU A 334 -26.74 -17.72 2.83
C LEU A 334 -25.32 -18.05 2.35
N GLY A 335 -24.77 -19.13 2.91
CA GLY A 335 -23.51 -19.72 2.50
C GLY A 335 -23.65 -20.64 1.29
N ALA A 336 -22.52 -21.03 0.71
CA ALA A 336 -22.45 -22.01 -0.37
C ALA A 336 -21.12 -22.75 -0.34
N SER A 337 -21.08 -23.97 -0.87
CA SER A 337 -19.84 -24.72 -1.07
C SER A 337 -19.83 -25.34 -2.46
N SER A 338 -18.68 -25.35 -3.11
CA SER A 338 -18.51 -25.86 -4.46
C SER A 338 -17.05 -26.20 -4.72
N ASP A 339 -16.79 -27.15 -5.62
CA ASP A 339 -15.45 -27.38 -6.13
C ASP A 339 -15.26 -26.67 -7.47
N ARG A 340 -14.07 -26.10 -7.68
CA ARG A 340 -13.65 -25.53 -8.96
C ARG A 340 -12.37 -26.18 -9.42
N GLU A 341 -12.19 -26.29 -10.73
CA GLU A 341 -11.00 -26.88 -11.33
C GLU A 341 -10.43 -25.95 -12.40
N PHE A 342 -9.13 -25.68 -12.32
CA PHE A 342 -8.38 -24.92 -13.32
C PHE A 342 -7.06 -25.61 -13.61
N ASP A 343 -6.75 -25.82 -14.88
CA ASP A 343 -5.47 -26.39 -15.32
C ASP A 343 -5.10 -27.71 -14.58
N GLY A 344 -6.11 -28.53 -14.23
CA GLY A 344 -5.95 -29.78 -13.46
C GLY A 344 -5.85 -29.62 -11.93
N ASN A 345 -5.90 -28.39 -11.41
CA ASN A 345 -5.90 -28.10 -9.98
C ASN A 345 -7.32 -27.91 -9.46
N LYS A 346 -7.75 -28.79 -8.55
CA LYS A 346 -9.05 -28.73 -7.89
C LYS A 346 -8.96 -27.94 -6.59
N VAL A 347 -9.79 -26.90 -6.45
CA VAL A 347 -9.87 -26.03 -5.27
C VAL A 347 -11.29 -26.06 -4.72
N HIS A 348 -11.44 -26.41 -3.45
CA HIS A 348 -12.71 -26.35 -2.74
C HIS A 348 -13.02 -24.92 -2.30
N LEU A 349 -14.21 -24.41 -2.62
CA LEU A 349 -14.66 -23.08 -2.22
C LEU A 349 -15.75 -23.21 -1.15
N SER A 350 -15.68 -22.36 -0.12
CA SER A 350 -16.74 -22.24 0.88
C SER A 350 -17.03 -20.79 1.20
N LEU A 351 -18.20 -20.31 0.82
CA LEU A 351 -18.72 -19.00 1.21
C LEU A 351 -19.47 -19.12 2.54
N THR A 352 -19.00 -18.37 3.53
CA THR A 352 -19.56 -18.39 4.88
C THR A 352 -20.82 -17.52 4.94
N ALA A 353 -21.84 -18.01 5.66
CA ALA A 353 -23.04 -17.24 5.93
C ALA A 353 -22.71 -16.07 6.88
N ASN A 354 -23.41 -14.95 6.73
CA ASN A 354 -23.16 -13.75 7.55
C ASN A 354 -24.42 -12.93 7.78
N PRO A 355 -24.52 -12.22 8.90
CA PRO A 355 -25.58 -11.26 9.14
C PRO A 355 -25.36 -9.97 8.32
N SER A 356 -26.31 -9.03 8.43
CA SER A 356 -26.19 -7.67 7.87
C SER A 356 -25.08 -6.82 8.51
N HIS A 357 -24.60 -7.18 9.70
CA HIS A 357 -23.51 -6.46 10.37
C HIS A 357 -22.24 -6.63 9.55
N LEU A 358 -21.81 -5.57 8.87
CA LEU A 358 -20.66 -5.60 7.97
C LEU A 358 -19.38 -5.96 8.74
N GLU A 359 -18.45 -6.62 8.05
CA GLU A 359 -17.12 -7.05 8.56
C GLU A 359 -17.13 -8.10 9.69
N ILE A 360 -18.23 -8.34 10.40
CA ILE A 360 -18.24 -9.30 11.52
C ILE A 360 -18.01 -10.77 11.09
N VAL A 361 -18.17 -11.06 9.80
CA VAL A 361 -17.88 -12.39 9.23
C VAL A 361 -16.38 -12.64 9.11
N ASP A 362 -15.55 -11.60 9.08
CA ASP A 362 -14.10 -11.70 8.90
C ASP A 362 -13.43 -12.60 9.95
N PRO A 363 -13.59 -12.37 11.27
CA PRO A 363 -12.99 -13.24 12.28
C PRO A 363 -13.56 -14.67 12.23
N VAL A 364 -14.82 -14.83 11.81
CA VAL A 364 -15.45 -16.16 11.65
C VAL A 364 -14.78 -16.94 10.53
N VAL A 365 -14.51 -16.30 9.39
CA VAL A 365 -13.80 -16.90 8.26
C VAL A 365 -12.36 -17.23 8.63
N LEU A 366 -11.66 -16.31 9.31
CA LEU A 366 -10.30 -16.57 9.80
C LEU A 366 -10.26 -17.77 10.75
N GLY A 367 -11.20 -17.87 11.69
CA GLY A 367 -11.32 -19.03 12.59
C GLY A 367 -11.63 -20.32 11.85
N LYS A 368 -12.54 -20.29 10.87
CA LYS A 368 -12.89 -21.46 10.04
C LYS A 368 -11.71 -21.93 9.18
N VAL A 369 -10.96 -21.00 8.58
CA VAL A 369 -9.72 -21.30 7.85
C VAL A 369 -8.69 -21.91 8.78
N ARG A 370 -8.48 -21.32 9.96
CA ARG A 370 -7.55 -21.84 10.95
C ARG A 370 -7.88 -23.29 11.32
N ALA A 371 -9.14 -23.58 11.61
CA ALA A 371 -9.58 -24.94 11.92
C ALA A 371 -9.33 -25.91 10.76
N LYS A 372 -9.63 -25.51 9.52
CA LYS A 372 -9.36 -26.33 8.33
C LYS A 372 -7.87 -26.58 8.09
N GLN A 373 -7.02 -25.57 8.29
CA GLN A 373 -5.57 -25.75 8.22
C GLN A 373 -5.09 -26.80 9.23
N ASP A 374 -5.59 -26.72 10.46
CA ASP A 374 -5.23 -27.68 11.51
C ASP A 374 -5.73 -29.11 11.16
N GLN A 375 -6.92 -29.24 10.55
CA GLN A 375 -7.43 -30.51 10.01
C GLN A 375 -6.58 -31.08 8.85
N HIS A 376 -6.02 -30.21 8.01
CA HIS A 376 -5.09 -30.57 6.93
C HIS A 376 -3.66 -30.84 7.42
N GLY A 377 -3.42 -30.80 8.74
CA GLY A 377 -2.10 -31.02 9.32
C GLY A 377 -1.10 -29.89 9.05
N ALA A 378 -1.57 -28.66 8.87
CA ALA A 378 -0.71 -27.51 8.64
C ALA A 378 0.31 -27.34 9.77
N THR A 379 1.56 -27.09 9.40
CA THR A 379 2.62 -26.84 10.38
C THR A 379 2.55 -25.39 10.86
N PRO A 380 3.27 -25.04 11.94
CA PRO A 380 3.42 -23.63 12.30
C PRO A 380 3.96 -22.79 11.13
N ASP A 381 4.90 -23.31 10.36
CA ASP A 381 5.66 -22.55 9.36
C ASP A 381 5.06 -22.56 7.96
N ASP A 382 4.11 -23.47 7.69
CA ASP A 382 3.38 -23.51 6.42
C ASP A 382 1.87 -23.71 6.67
N ARG A 383 1.12 -22.63 6.45
CA ARG A 383 -0.34 -22.56 6.55
C ARG A 383 -0.99 -22.15 5.24
N THR A 384 -0.36 -22.51 4.12
CA THR A 384 -0.75 -21.94 2.84
C THR A 384 -1.88 -22.70 2.13
N MET A 385 -2.12 -23.97 2.47
CA MET A 385 -3.07 -24.85 1.78
C MET A 385 -4.55 -24.44 1.88
N VAL A 386 -4.94 -23.65 2.89
CA VAL A 386 -6.29 -23.06 2.98
C VAL A 386 -6.15 -21.55 3.04
N MET A 387 -6.82 -20.84 2.15
CA MET A 387 -6.74 -19.39 2.00
C MET A 387 -8.01 -18.69 2.52
N PRO A 388 -7.89 -17.70 3.43
CA PRO A 388 -8.97 -16.75 3.68
C PRO A 388 -9.03 -15.71 2.56
N LEU A 389 -10.22 -15.54 1.97
CA LEU A 389 -10.51 -14.49 1.00
C LEU A 389 -11.67 -13.63 1.53
N LEU A 390 -11.38 -12.39 1.89
CA LEU A 390 -12.33 -11.48 2.53
C LEU A 390 -12.67 -10.32 1.58
N ILE A 391 -13.95 -10.08 1.33
CA ILE A 391 -14.45 -9.07 0.39
C ILE A 391 -15.25 -8.00 1.14
N HIS A 392 -14.82 -6.76 0.99
CA HIS A 392 -15.26 -5.65 1.83
C HIS A 392 -15.89 -4.52 1.00
N GLY A 393 -16.65 -3.66 1.65
CA GLY A 393 -17.00 -2.34 1.11
C GLY A 393 -16.05 -1.28 1.65
N ASP A 394 -15.76 -0.22 0.88
CA ASP A 394 -14.80 0.83 1.26
C ASP A 394 -15.12 1.51 2.60
N ALA A 395 -16.37 1.94 2.79
CA ALA A 395 -16.78 2.63 4.02
C ALA A 395 -16.74 1.72 5.26
N ALA A 396 -17.10 0.44 5.09
CA ALA A 396 -17.13 -0.52 6.19
C ALA A 396 -15.73 -0.99 6.58
N PHE A 397 -14.86 -1.24 5.59
CA PHE A 397 -13.46 -1.61 5.82
C PHE A 397 -12.70 -0.55 6.61
N ALA A 398 -12.93 0.73 6.31
CA ALA A 398 -12.30 1.85 7.01
C ALA A 398 -12.93 2.13 8.39
N GLY A 399 -14.23 1.84 8.57
CA GLY A 399 -15.00 2.30 9.72
C GLY A 399 -15.25 1.26 10.82
N GLN A 400 -15.20 -0.04 10.53
CA GLN A 400 -15.49 -1.08 11.51
C GLN A 400 -14.21 -1.54 12.22
N GLY A 401 -14.17 -1.39 13.55
CA GLY A 401 -13.00 -1.75 14.38
C GLY A 401 -12.59 -3.22 14.30
N VAL A 402 -13.53 -4.12 14.00
CA VAL A 402 -13.26 -5.56 13.84
C VAL A 402 -12.26 -5.87 12.73
N VAL A 403 -12.14 -5.00 11.71
CA VAL A 403 -11.15 -5.13 10.63
C VAL A 403 -9.73 -4.96 11.20
N ALA A 404 -9.51 -3.92 12.00
CA ALA A 404 -8.23 -3.69 12.67
C ALA A 404 -7.91 -4.81 13.67
N GLU A 405 -8.92 -5.28 14.42
CA GLU A 405 -8.75 -6.44 15.31
C GLU A 405 -8.29 -7.68 14.54
N CYS A 406 -8.92 -8.00 13.40
CA CYS A 406 -8.51 -9.12 12.54
C CYS A 406 -7.07 -8.98 12.04
N PHE A 407 -6.66 -7.78 11.60
CA PHE A 407 -5.28 -7.53 11.20
C PHE A 407 -4.30 -7.75 12.38
N GLY A 408 -4.65 -7.27 13.57
CA GLY A 408 -3.84 -7.47 14.78
C GLY A 408 -3.61 -8.94 15.15
N LEU A 409 -4.53 -9.83 14.76
CA LEU A 409 -4.42 -11.28 14.99
C LEU A 409 -3.62 -12.01 13.90
N SER A 410 -3.37 -11.38 12.76
CA SER A 410 -2.95 -12.05 11.52
C SER A 410 -1.61 -12.79 11.59
N ALA A 411 -0.68 -12.35 12.44
CA ALA A 411 0.62 -12.98 12.67
C ALA A 411 0.73 -13.79 13.98
N LEU A 412 -0.29 -13.73 14.85
CA LEU A 412 -0.23 -14.37 16.18
C LEU A 412 -0.31 -15.89 16.07
N LYS A 413 0.53 -16.63 16.80
CA LYS A 413 0.58 -18.11 16.74
C LYS A 413 -0.80 -18.78 16.88
N GLY A 414 -1.66 -18.27 17.77
CA GLY A 414 -3.00 -18.82 18.01
C GLY A 414 -4.02 -18.55 16.90
N TYR A 415 -3.77 -17.55 16.04
CA TYR A 415 -4.77 -17.03 15.11
C TYR A 415 -4.31 -16.98 13.65
N ARG A 416 -3.00 -16.97 13.39
CA ARG A 416 -2.43 -16.86 12.04
C ARG A 416 -2.97 -17.94 11.10
N THR A 417 -3.29 -17.51 9.89
CA THR A 417 -3.86 -18.33 8.81
C THR A 417 -2.98 -18.32 7.56
N GLY A 418 -1.69 -17.99 7.70
CA GLY A 418 -0.76 -17.89 6.56
C GLY A 418 -1.10 -16.72 5.62
N GLY A 419 -1.65 -15.63 6.16
CA GLY A 419 -2.07 -14.44 5.41
C GLY A 419 -3.43 -14.59 4.74
N SER A 420 -4.24 -13.54 4.83
CA SER A 420 -5.53 -13.37 4.14
C SER A 420 -5.37 -12.51 2.88
N VAL A 421 -6.18 -12.80 1.86
CA VAL A 421 -6.35 -11.88 0.72
C VAL A 421 -7.60 -11.04 0.99
N HIS A 422 -7.45 -9.72 1.00
CA HIS A 422 -8.55 -8.77 1.17
C HIS A 422 -8.85 -8.10 -0.16
N PHE A 423 -10.13 -8.05 -0.54
CA PHE A 423 -10.59 -7.40 -1.76
C PHE A 423 -11.65 -6.35 -1.42
N ILE A 424 -11.31 -5.08 -1.56
CA ILE A 424 -12.22 -3.97 -1.29
C ILE A 424 -12.93 -3.61 -2.59
N VAL A 425 -14.26 -3.70 -2.59
CA VAL A 425 -15.12 -3.17 -3.67
C VAL A 425 -15.36 -1.69 -3.39
N ASN A 426 -14.37 -0.87 -3.74
CA ASN A 426 -14.35 0.56 -3.47
C ASN A 426 -15.13 1.32 -4.52
N ASN A 427 -16.44 1.33 -4.34
CA ASN A 427 -17.37 2.05 -5.21
C ASN A 427 -17.50 3.53 -4.85
N GLN A 428 -16.62 4.03 -3.98
CA GLN A 428 -16.49 5.42 -3.58
C GLN A 428 -17.74 6.01 -2.88
N ILE A 429 -18.59 5.16 -2.30
CA ILE A 429 -19.81 5.61 -1.60
C ILE A 429 -20.34 4.58 -0.57
N GLY A 430 -20.49 5.00 0.68
CA GLY A 430 -21.15 4.22 1.73
C GLY A 430 -22.61 4.61 1.90
N PHE A 431 -23.56 3.85 1.34
CA PHE A 431 -24.98 4.24 1.29
C PHE A 431 -25.16 5.60 0.57
N THR A 432 -25.26 6.70 1.30
CA THR A 432 -25.36 8.10 0.82
C THR A 432 -24.12 8.93 1.18
N THR A 433 -23.18 8.35 1.93
CA THR A 433 -22.02 9.03 2.52
C THR A 433 -20.83 8.99 1.57
N TYR A 434 -20.31 10.17 1.23
CA TYR A 434 -19.10 10.34 0.44
C TYR A 434 -17.84 10.01 1.27
N PRO A 435 -16.81 9.37 0.68
CA PRO A 435 -15.52 9.02 1.28
C PRO A 435 -14.92 9.99 2.29
N ARG A 436 -14.93 11.29 2.01
CA ARG A 436 -14.37 12.32 2.92
C ARG A 436 -15.04 12.34 4.30
N TYR A 437 -16.26 11.82 4.40
CA TYR A 437 -17.02 11.71 5.66
C TYR A 437 -17.00 10.31 6.26
N SER A 438 -16.39 9.32 5.61
CA SER A 438 -16.32 7.93 6.11
C SER A 438 -14.94 7.56 6.67
N ARG A 439 -13.89 8.34 6.38
CA ARG A 439 -12.52 8.06 6.82
C ARG A 439 -11.67 9.33 6.93
N SER A 440 -10.57 9.23 7.67
CA SER A 440 -9.59 10.31 7.89
C SER A 440 -8.28 10.12 7.14
N SER A 441 -8.23 9.15 6.23
CA SER A 441 -7.05 8.78 5.46
C SER A 441 -7.36 8.76 3.95
N PRO A 442 -6.36 8.85 3.06
CA PRO A 442 -6.60 8.87 1.62
C PRO A 442 -7.36 7.64 1.11
N TYR A 443 -6.97 6.45 1.58
CA TYR A 443 -7.51 5.19 1.10
C TYR A 443 -8.30 4.46 2.19
N PRO A 444 -9.37 3.71 1.84
CA PRO A 444 -10.03 2.84 2.82
C PRO A 444 -9.07 1.75 3.33
N SER A 445 -8.10 1.34 2.50
CA SER A 445 -7.11 0.30 2.79
C SER A 445 -6.05 0.67 3.82
N ASP A 446 -5.95 1.94 4.25
CA ASP A 446 -4.85 2.43 5.10
C ASP A 446 -4.76 1.71 6.46
N VAL A 447 -5.87 1.16 6.97
CA VAL A 447 -5.88 0.34 8.19
C VAL A 447 -4.93 -0.87 8.06
N ALA A 448 -4.74 -1.43 6.87
CA ALA A 448 -3.88 -2.58 6.64
C ALA A 448 -2.37 -2.24 6.77
N LYS A 449 -2.00 -0.95 6.73
CA LYS A 449 -0.62 -0.50 6.97
C LYS A 449 -0.15 -0.79 8.38
N MET A 450 -1.07 -0.99 9.35
CA MET A 450 -0.72 -1.32 10.74
C MET A 450 0.10 -2.62 10.89
N ILE A 451 -0.06 -3.55 9.95
CA ILE A 451 0.73 -4.80 9.88
C ILE A 451 1.67 -4.81 8.68
N GLU A 452 1.89 -3.64 8.07
CA GLU A 452 2.69 -3.49 6.87
C GLU A 452 2.24 -4.39 5.71
N ALA A 453 0.93 -4.59 5.50
CA ALA A 453 0.45 -5.34 4.33
C ALA A 453 0.71 -4.53 3.04
N PRO A 454 1.17 -5.14 1.93
CA PRO A 454 1.16 -4.48 0.64
C PRO A 454 -0.27 -4.23 0.18
N ILE A 455 -0.47 -3.12 -0.54
CA ILE A 455 -1.77 -2.68 -1.04
C ILE A 455 -1.65 -2.43 -2.55
N PHE A 456 -2.58 -2.98 -3.32
CA PHE A 456 -2.71 -2.75 -4.75
C PHE A 456 -4.01 -2.01 -5.01
N HIS A 457 -3.92 -0.77 -5.51
CA HIS A 457 -5.08 -0.02 -5.97
C HIS A 457 -5.23 -0.22 -7.47
N ALA A 458 -6.39 -0.69 -7.93
CA ALA A 458 -6.63 -0.94 -9.34
C ALA A 458 -7.89 -0.24 -9.82
N ASN A 459 -7.83 0.37 -11.00
CA ASN A 459 -8.99 0.94 -11.67
C ASN A 459 -9.91 -0.19 -12.16
N GLY A 460 -11.16 -0.19 -11.69
CA GLY A 460 -12.17 -1.19 -11.99
C GLY A 460 -12.60 -1.24 -13.46
N ASP A 461 -12.43 -0.15 -14.21
CA ASP A 461 -12.68 -0.11 -15.67
C ASP A 461 -11.49 -0.68 -16.47
N ASP A 462 -10.36 -0.97 -15.83
CA ASP A 462 -9.26 -1.76 -16.38
C ASP A 462 -9.23 -3.17 -15.75
N PRO A 463 -10.01 -4.12 -16.29
CA PRO A 463 -10.06 -5.47 -15.76
C PRO A 463 -8.73 -6.22 -15.88
N GLU A 464 -7.84 -5.85 -16.81
CA GLU A 464 -6.51 -6.47 -16.91
C GLU A 464 -5.65 -6.08 -15.70
N SER A 465 -5.67 -4.80 -15.30
CA SER A 465 -4.98 -4.33 -14.10
C SER A 465 -5.53 -4.94 -12.81
N VAL A 466 -6.86 -5.07 -12.69
CA VAL A 466 -7.52 -5.71 -11.54
C VAL A 466 -7.14 -7.19 -11.43
N VAL A 467 -7.14 -7.92 -12.55
CA VAL A 467 -6.73 -9.34 -12.61
C VAL A 467 -5.23 -9.49 -12.33
N PHE A 468 -4.40 -8.56 -12.78
CA PHE A 468 -2.97 -8.55 -12.47
C PHE A 468 -2.72 -8.33 -10.97
N ALA A 469 -3.38 -7.35 -10.35
CA ALA A 469 -3.32 -7.13 -8.90
C ALA A 469 -3.72 -8.38 -8.12
N ALA A 470 -4.82 -9.03 -8.54
CA ALA A 470 -5.29 -10.29 -7.95
C ALA A 470 -4.25 -11.43 -8.05
N LYS A 471 -3.58 -11.55 -9.20
CA LYS A 471 -2.48 -12.52 -9.41
C LYS A 471 -1.31 -12.26 -8.47
N VAL A 472 -0.82 -11.02 -8.43
CA VAL A 472 0.37 -10.65 -7.64
C VAL A 472 0.08 -10.74 -6.14
N ALA A 473 -1.09 -10.28 -5.69
CA ALA A 473 -1.50 -10.41 -4.30
C ALA A 473 -1.54 -11.89 -3.86
N THR A 474 -2.10 -12.77 -4.68
CA THR A 474 -2.13 -14.21 -4.40
C THR A 474 -0.72 -14.79 -4.26
N GLU A 475 0.19 -14.42 -5.17
CA GLU A 475 1.60 -14.83 -5.11
C GLU A 475 2.32 -14.31 -3.87
N PHE A 476 2.09 -13.04 -3.49
CA PHE A 476 2.68 -12.43 -2.29
C PHE A 476 2.25 -13.18 -1.03
N ARG A 477 0.93 -13.38 -0.85
CA ARG A 477 0.39 -14.12 0.29
C ARG A 477 0.99 -15.51 0.36
N GLN A 478 1.07 -16.19 -0.79
CA GLN A 478 1.53 -17.56 -0.87
C GLN A 478 3.04 -17.71 -0.58
N LYS A 479 3.84 -16.69 -0.93
CA LYS A 479 5.28 -16.65 -0.66
C LYS A 479 5.61 -16.24 0.77
N PHE A 480 4.95 -15.20 1.29
CA PHE A 480 5.33 -14.56 2.56
C PHE A 480 4.37 -14.84 3.71
N GLN A 481 3.24 -15.53 3.46
CA GLN A 481 2.25 -15.89 4.48
C GLN A 481 1.72 -14.69 5.28
N LYS A 482 1.64 -13.53 4.62
CA LYS A 482 1.25 -12.25 5.18
C LYS A 482 0.00 -11.72 4.46
N PRO A 483 -0.92 -11.02 5.16
CA PRO A 483 -2.06 -10.44 4.50
C PRO A 483 -1.68 -9.45 3.40
N VAL A 484 -2.58 -9.32 2.42
CA VAL A 484 -2.45 -8.43 1.26
C VAL A 484 -3.81 -7.83 0.93
N VAL A 485 -3.82 -6.59 0.44
CA VAL A 485 -5.06 -5.87 0.10
C VAL A 485 -5.08 -5.51 -1.39
N ILE A 486 -6.22 -5.75 -2.01
CA ILE A 486 -6.57 -5.24 -3.34
C ILE A 486 -7.70 -4.25 -3.14
N ASP A 487 -7.50 -2.99 -3.51
CA ASP A 487 -8.46 -1.90 -3.48
C ASP A 487 -8.91 -1.61 -4.90
N MET A 488 -10.08 -2.14 -5.29
CA MET A 488 -10.62 -1.95 -6.64
C MET A 488 -11.51 -0.70 -6.65
N PHE A 489 -10.98 0.38 -7.21
CA PHE A 489 -11.71 1.61 -7.46
C PHE A 489 -12.76 1.35 -8.53
N CYS A 490 -14.02 1.55 -8.19
CA CYS A 490 -15.15 1.29 -9.06
C CYS A 490 -16.24 2.31 -8.78
N TYR A 491 -17.46 2.05 -9.23
CA TYR A 491 -18.60 2.87 -8.91
C TYR A 491 -19.83 1.99 -8.62
N ARG A 492 -20.91 2.63 -8.16
CA ARG A 492 -22.21 1.98 -8.03
C ARG A 492 -23.15 2.62 -9.04
N ARG A 493 -23.52 1.86 -10.06
CA ARG A 493 -24.37 2.35 -11.16
C ARG A 493 -25.76 2.79 -10.69
N LEU A 494 -26.30 2.12 -9.68
CA LEU A 494 -27.63 2.35 -9.11
C LEU A 494 -27.55 2.92 -7.68
N GLY A 495 -28.71 3.15 -7.05
CA GLY A 495 -28.80 3.47 -5.62
C GLY A 495 -28.17 2.41 -4.70
N HIS A 496 -28.19 2.63 -3.38
CA HIS A 496 -27.64 1.65 -2.43
C HIS A 496 -28.37 0.31 -2.52
N ASN A 497 -29.69 0.39 -2.66
CA ASN A 497 -30.48 -0.67 -3.27
C ASN A 497 -31.13 -0.15 -4.55
N GLU A 498 -31.67 -1.06 -5.36
CA GLU A 498 -32.18 -0.77 -6.70
C GLU A 498 -33.40 0.18 -6.72
N GLY A 499 -34.07 0.38 -5.58
CA GLY A 499 -35.19 1.32 -5.44
C GLY A 499 -34.80 2.70 -4.89
N ASP A 500 -33.54 2.92 -4.48
CA ASP A 500 -33.10 4.20 -3.92
C ASP A 500 -32.73 5.20 -5.03
N GLY A 501 -33.04 6.48 -4.84
CA GLY A 501 -32.64 7.57 -5.72
C GLY A 501 -31.32 8.22 -5.27
N PRO A 502 -30.15 7.84 -5.82
CA PRO A 502 -28.85 8.31 -5.32
C PRO A 502 -28.57 9.80 -5.61
N ALA A 503 -29.17 10.34 -6.67
CA ALA A 503 -29.00 11.74 -7.07
C ALA A 503 -29.51 12.75 -6.02
N PHE A 504 -30.32 12.32 -5.04
CA PHE A 504 -30.74 13.18 -3.93
C PHE A 504 -29.57 13.61 -3.02
N THR A 505 -28.51 12.80 -2.93
CA THR A 505 -27.37 13.07 -2.04
C THR A 505 -26.05 13.19 -2.79
N GLN A 506 -25.89 12.51 -3.93
CA GLN A 506 -24.67 12.51 -4.74
C GLN A 506 -24.94 12.86 -6.21
N PRO A 507 -25.56 14.02 -6.53
CA PRO A 507 -26.00 14.34 -7.89
C PRO A 507 -24.86 14.43 -8.91
N LEU A 508 -23.68 14.91 -8.52
CA LEU A 508 -22.54 15.04 -9.44
C LEU A 508 -21.90 13.69 -9.79
N MET A 509 -21.87 12.75 -8.85
CA MET A 509 -21.32 11.40 -9.07
C MET A 509 -22.19 10.56 -10.01
N TYR A 510 -23.51 10.80 -10.01
CA TYR A 510 -24.49 10.04 -10.79
C TYR A 510 -24.94 10.75 -12.07
N LYS A 511 -24.36 11.91 -12.39
CA LYS A 511 -24.56 12.63 -13.66
C LYS A 511 -23.44 12.26 -14.62
#